data_AF-A0A7C2SPK0-F1
#
_entry.id   AF-A0A7C2SPK0-F1
#
_cell.length_a   1.000
_cell.length_b   1.000
_cell.length_c   1.000
_cell.angle_alpha   90.00
_cell.angle_beta   90.00
_cell.angle_gamma   90.00
#
_symmetry.space_group_name_H-M   'P 1'
#
loop_
_entity.id
_entity.type
_entity.pdbx_description
1 polymer ?
#
loop_
_entity_poly.entity_id
_entity_poly.type
_entity_poly.pdbx_seq_one_letter_code
_entity_poly.pdbx_strand_id
1 'polypeptide(L)'
;MIYQKLRIQRTLVMALDLALTYAALILAYHLRFTWPIMPVTKGVPPFEPYLALIPIITLIWPVVFYFRGLLTGRPRRSRIDEILGVFTAVVLAMVVLNAGLAFYREFTYSRLALAIFAGLDVVFVALGRLFFWYAMGKVWAAPHRRQRAVVIGTGELAKAVAEKLAQHRELGLDVVGFVDENGGASGKVGQWPVLGGIGELEGIVKTHGIELLYIALPMRSQHKVVKILRIAEPLLLDVRVVPDLLQYYALRAGG
;
A
#
# COMPACT_ATOMS: atom_id res chain seq x y z
N MET A 1 -9.32 2.22 16.50
CA MET A 1 -9.75 3.07 15.36
C MET A 1 -8.91 2.92 14.09
N ILE A 2 -7.58 2.74 14.14
CA ILE A 2 -6.72 2.64 12.94
C ILE A 2 -7.01 1.39 12.09
N TYR A 3 -7.21 0.22 12.72
CA TYR A 3 -7.63 -0.99 12.02
C TYR A 3 -8.95 -0.83 11.26
N GLN A 4 -9.88 -0.04 11.79
CA GLN A 4 -11.16 0.24 11.12
C GLN A 4 -10.91 1.10 9.87
N LYS A 5 -10.05 2.13 9.95
CA LYS A 5 -9.66 2.94 8.79
C LYS A 5 -8.92 2.14 7.71
N LEU A 6 -7.97 1.29 8.11
CA LEU A 6 -7.25 0.40 7.19
C LEU A 6 -8.16 -0.64 6.54
N ARG A 7 -9.09 -1.21 7.31
CA ARG A 7 -10.07 -2.17 6.79
C ARG A 7 -11.04 -1.50 5.82
N ILE A 8 -11.55 -0.31 6.15
CA ILE A 8 -12.42 0.49 5.26
C ILE A 8 -11.68 0.81 3.95
N GLN A 9 -10.42 1.27 4.01
CA GLN A 9 -9.65 1.55 2.80
C GLN A 9 -9.47 0.32 1.92
N ARG A 10 -9.15 -0.84 2.51
CA ARG A 10 -9.02 -2.11 1.78
C ARG A 10 -10.32 -2.50 1.09
N THR A 11 -11.43 -2.41 1.80
CA THR A 11 -12.76 -2.73 1.25
C THR A 11 -13.15 -1.75 0.14
N LEU A 12 -12.83 -0.46 0.28
CA LEU A 12 -13.09 0.54 -0.76
C LEU A 12 -12.26 0.30 -2.02
N VAL A 13 -10.96 0.02 -1.89
CA VAL A 13 -10.09 -0.32 -3.03
C VAL A 13 -10.58 -1.59 -3.72
N MET A 14 -10.94 -2.61 -2.94
CA MET A 14 -11.48 -3.87 -3.47
C MET A 14 -12.82 -3.67 -4.20
N ALA A 15 -13.72 -2.86 -3.65
CA ALA A 15 -15.00 -2.56 -4.28
C ALA A 15 -14.81 -1.74 -5.57
N LEU A 16 -13.89 -0.77 -5.56
CA LEU A 16 -13.53 0.02 -6.74
C LEU A 16 -12.94 -0.87 -7.84
N ASP A 17 -11.97 -1.71 -7.49
CA ASP A 17 -11.34 -2.66 -8.42
C ASP A 17 -12.38 -3.58 -9.07
N LEU A 18 -13.28 -4.18 -8.28
CA LEU A 18 -14.34 -5.04 -8.80
C LEU A 18 -15.31 -4.28 -9.71
N ALA A 19 -15.72 -3.07 -9.33
CA ALA A 19 -16.60 -2.25 -10.16
C ALA A 19 -15.95 -1.91 -11.51
N LEU A 20 -14.65 -1.60 -11.51
CA LEU A 20 -13.86 -1.33 -12.71
C LEU A 20 -13.70 -2.58 -13.58
N THR A 21 -13.47 -3.75 -12.98
CA THR A 21 -13.42 -5.03 -13.71
C THR A 21 -14.78 -5.37 -14.34
N TYR A 22 -15.90 -5.13 -13.66
CA TYR A 22 -17.22 -5.33 -14.27
C TYR A 22 -17.49 -4.35 -15.41
N ALA A 23 -17.10 -3.08 -15.24
CA ALA A 23 -17.20 -2.09 -16.31
C ALA A 23 -16.35 -2.51 -17.52
N ALA A 24 -15.15 -3.05 -17.30
CA ALA A 24 -14.28 -3.56 -18.36
C ALA A 24 -14.92 -4.76 -19.08
N LEU A 25 -15.58 -5.67 -18.38
CA LEU A 25 -16.29 -6.82 -18.97
C LEU A 25 -17.44 -6.38 -19.87
N ILE A 26 -18.30 -5.49 -19.35
CA ILE A 26 -19.44 -4.94 -20.09
C ILE A 26 -18.96 -4.19 -21.33
N LEU A 27 -17.96 -3.32 -21.15
CA LEU A 27 -17.39 -2.55 -22.25
C LEU A 27 -16.72 -3.45 -23.29
N ALA A 28 -16.00 -4.50 -22.88
CA ALA A 28 -15.37 -5.45 -23.80
C ALA A 28 -16.38 -6.18 -24.68
N TYR A 29 -17.53 -6.57 -24.12
CA TYR A 29 -18.64 -7.16 -24.86
C TYR A 29 -19.18 -6.17 -25.91
N HIS A 30 -19.52 -4.95 -25.52
CA HIS A 30 -20.02 -3.93 -26.45
C HIS A 30 -18.98 -3.56 -27.52
N LEU A 31 -17.71 -3.41 -27.14
CA LEU A 31 -16.63 -3.11 -28.07
C LEU A 31 -16.49 -4.20 -29.14
N ARG A 32 -16.63 -5.47 -28.75
CA ARG A 32 -16.46 -6.60 -29.66
C ARG A 32 -17.65 -6.81 -30.59
N PHE A 33 -18.87 -6.62 -30.09
CA PHE A 33 -20.11 -7.02 -30.78
C PHE A 33 -20.93 -5.85 -31.33
N THR A 34 -20.73 -4.63 -30.83
CA THR A 34 -21.42 -3.42 -31.31
C THR A 34 -20.54 -2.61 -32.27
N TRP A 35 -19.21 -2.65 -32.12
CA TRP A 35 -18.30 -1.98 -33.04
C TRP A 35 -17.77 -2.89 -34.16
N PRO A 36 -17.77 -2.44 -35.43
CA PRO A 36 -17.42 -3.26 -36.59
C PRO A 36 -15.89 -3.34 -36.79
N ILE A 37 -15.13 -3.60 -35.73
CA ILE A 37 -13.65 -3.73 -35.82
C ILE A 37 -13.27 -5.07 -36.51
N MET A 38 -14.10 -6.11 -36.37
CA MET A 38 -13.98 -7.39 -37.09
C MET A 38 -15.37 -7.99 -37.34
N PRO A 39 -15.69 -8.42 -38.57
CA PRO A 39 -16.99 -8.97 -38.90
C PRO A 39 -17.29 -10.21 -38.04
N VAL A 40 -18.45 -10.20 -37.38
CA VAL A 40 -18.91 -11.31 -36.54
C VAL A 40 -19.62 -12.30 -37.46
N THR A 41 -18.90 -13.31 -37.94
CA THR A 41 -19.40 -14.29 -38.93
C THR A 41 -20.49 -15.23 -38.41
N LYS A 42 -20.81 -15.20 -37.09
CA LYS A 42 -21.76 -16.11 -36.42
C LYS A 42 -22.91 -15.40 -35.68
N GLY A 43 -23.11 -14.09 -35.90
CA GLY A 43 -24.13 -13.29 -35.19
C GLY A 43 -23.69 -12.82 -33.79
N VAL A 44 -24.45 -11.87 -33.22
CA VAL A 44 -24.22 -11.32 -31.88
C VAL A 44 -24.68 -12.35 -30.84
N PRO A 45 -23.78 -12.91 -30.01
CA PRO A 45 -24.19 -13.85 -28.97
C PRO A 45 -25.04 -13.14 -27.91
N PRO A 46 -25.91 -13.86 -27.18
CA PRO A 46 -26.61 -13.33 -26.02
C PRO A 46 -25.64 -12.78 -24.96
N PHE A 47 -26.09 -11.80 -24.17
CA PHE A 47 -25.27 -11.16 -23.15
C PHE A 47 -25.23 -11.98 -21.83
N GLU A 48 -26.24 -12.82 -21.63
CA GLU A 48 -26.47 -13.64 -20.44
C GLU A 48 -25.29 -14.57 -20.10
N PRO A 49 -24.64 -15.27 -21.05
CA PRO A 49 -23.45 -16.08 -20.76
C PRO A 49 -22.25 -15.25 -20.27
N TYR A 50 -22.15 -13.98 -20.66
CA TYR A 50 -21.09 -13.08 -20.18
C TYR A 50 -21.38 -12.60 -18.75
N LEU A 51 -22.65 -12.42 -18.38
CA LEU A 51 -23.04 -12.15 -16.99
C LEU A 51 -22.72 -13.33 -16.06
N ALA A 52 -22.75 -14.57 -16.55
CA ALA A 52 -22.33 -15.75 -15.78
C ALA A 52 -20.84 -15.72 -15.38
N LEU A 53 -20.01 -14.87 -16.01
CA LEU A 53 -18.63 -14.65 -15.60
C LEU A 53 -18.50 -13.78 -14.34
N ILE A 54 -19.50 -12.95 -14.01
CA ILE A 54 -19.48 -12.06 -12.84
C ILE A 54 -19.21 -12.83 -11.54
N PRO A 55 -19.95 -13.91 -11.18
CA PRO A 55 -19.67 -14.63 -9.95
C PRO A 55 -18.26 -15.25 -9.93
N ILE A 56 -17.77 -15.71 -11.09
CA ILE A 56 -16.42 -16.28 -11.23
C ILE A 56 -15.37 -15.19 -11.00
N ILE A 57 -15.53 -14.02 -11.62
CA ILE A 57 -14.66 -12.85 -11.47
C ILE A 57 -14.68 -12.37 -10.01
N THR A 58 -15.86 -12.30 -9.40
CA THR A 58 -16.04 -11.90 -7.98
C THR A 58 -15.23 -12.77 -7.04
N LEU A 59 -15.06 -14.05 -7.36
CA LEU A 59 -14.26 -14.99 -6.57
C LEU A 59 -12.76 -14.88 -6.88
N ILE A 60 -12.39 -14.88 -8.17
CA ILE A 60 -10.98 -14.96 -8.60
C ILE A 60 -10.23 -13.65 -8.34
N TRP A 61 -10.78 -12.50 -8.75
CA TRP A 61 -10.05 -11.22 -8.74
C TRP A 61 -9.59 -10.82 -7.33
N PRO A 62 -10.47 -10.83 -6.31
CA PRO A 62 -10.06 -10.47 -4.96
C PRO A 62 -9.00 -11.40 -4.38
N VAL A 63 -9.09 -12.70 -4.67
CA VAL A 63 -8.10 -13.70 -4.22
C VAL A 63 -6.74 -13.40 -4.83
N VAL A 64 -6.68 -13.18 -6.15
CA VAL A 64 -5.43 -12.85 -6.85
C VAL A 64 -4.86 -11.52 -6.35
N PHE A 65 -5.69 -10.49 -6.19
CA PHE A 65 -5.25 -9.17 -5.72
C PHE A 65 -4.78 -9.21 -4.26
N TYR A 66 -5.39 -10.05 -3.43
CA TYR A 66 -4.95 -10.32 -2.07
C TYR A 66 -3.56 -10.97 -2.06
N PHE A 67 -3.34 -12.05 -2.80
CA PHE A 67 -2.05 -12.74 -2.87
C PHE A 67 -0.93 -11.87 -3.47
N ARG A 68 -1.26 -10.98 -4.42
CA ARG A 68 -0.30 -10.00 -4.97
C ARG A 68 -0.01 -8.83 -4.02
N GLY A 69 -0.64 -8.81 -2.84
CA GLY A 69 -0.50 -7.74 -1.85
C GLY A 69 -1.03 -6.39 -2.33
N LEU A 70 -1.80 -6.36 -3.43
CA LEU A 70 -2.31 -5.15 -4.05
C LEU A 70 -3.42 -4.48 -3.25
N LEU A 71 -4.00 -5.21 -2.30
CA LEU A 71 -4.96 -4.69 -1.34
C LEU A 71 -4.27 -3.99 -0.15
N THR A 72 -2.97 -4.19 0.05
CA THR A 72 -2.24 -3.47 1.10
C THR A 72 -1.81 -2.10 0.60
N GLY A 73 -2.53 -1.06 1.03
CA GLY A 73 -2.24 0.34 0.74
C GLY A 73 -0.90 0.80 1.33
N ARG A 74 0.21 0.39 0.72
CA ARG A 74 1.56 0.79 1.11
C ARG A 74 1.87 2.14 0.44
N PRO A 75 2.11 3.24 1.18
CA PRO A 75 2.36 4.56 0.62
C PRO A 75 3.64 4.72 -0.24
N ARG A 76 4.42 3.63 -0.42
CA ARG A 76 5.80 3.69 -0.94
C ARG A 76 6.07 2.76 -2.12
N ARG A 77 5.03 2.15 -2.71
CA ARG A 77 5.18 1.42 -3.98
C ARG A 77 5.36 2.47 -5.09
N SER A 78 6.34 2.30 -5.98
CA SER A 78 6.43 3.19 -7.12
C SER A 78 5.19 3.01 -8.00
N ARG A 79 4.74 4.07 -8.69
CA ARG A 79 3.59 3.98 -9.62
C ARG A 79 3.78 2.87 -10.64
N ILE A 80 5.04 2.64 -11.04
CA ILE A 80 5.46 1.60 -11.98
C ILE A 80 5.24 0.21 -11.35
N ASP A 81 5.68 -0.01 -10.12
CA ASP A 81 5.50 -1.28 -9.41
C ASP A 81 4.02 -1.62 -9.15
N GLU A 82 3.17 -0.61 -9.02
CA GLU A 82 1.72 -0.79 -8.89
C GLU A 82 1.11 -1.20 -10.23
N ILE A 83 1.43 -0.51 -11.33
CA ILE A 83 0.96 -0.86 -12.67
C ILE A 83 1.43 -2.28 -13.08
N LEU A 84 2.71 -2.60 -12.85
CA LEU A 84 3.24 -3.94 -13.11
C LEU A 84 2.59 -5.00 -12.20
N GLY A 85 2.30 -4.62 -10.95
CA GLY A 85 1.56 -5.45 -10.01
C GLY A 85 0.15 -5.78 -10.53
N VAL A 86 -0.60 -4.78 -11.00
CA VAL A 86 -1.93 -4.95 -11.61
C VAL A 86 -1.84 -5.80 -12.86
N PHE A 87 -0.94 -5.49 -13.79
CA PHE A 87 -0.76 -6.25 -15.03
C PHE A 87 -0.56 -7.75 -14.77
N THR A 88 0.40 -8.09 -13.91
CA THR A 88 0.70 -9.48 -13.55
C THR A 88 -0.46 -10.17 -12.82
N ALA A 89 -1.21 -9.42 -12.01
CA ALA A 89 -2.40 -9.94 -11.33
C ALA A 89 -3.53 -10.26 -12.31
N VAL A 90 -3.82 -9.36 -13.25
CA VAL A 90 -4.84 -9.59 -14.29
C VAL A 90 -4.46 -10.75 -15.19
N VAL A 91 -3.18 -10.86 -15.58
CA VAL A 91 -2.68 -12.01 -16.36
C VAL A 91 -2.92 -13.32 -15.59
N LEU A 92 -2.58 -13.37 -14.29
CA LEU A 92 -2.83 -14.56 -13.48
C LEU A 92 -4.32 -14.88 -13.35
N ALA A 93 -5.15 -13.87 -13.10
CA ALA A 93 -6.60 -14.03 -13.02
C ALA A 93 -7.20 -14.55 -14.34
N MET A 94 -6.71 -14.05 -15.47
CA MET A 94 -7.09 -14.52 -16.81
C MET A 94 -6.67 -15.97 -17.06
N VAL A 95 -5.49 -16.40 -16.60
CA VAL A 95 -5.07 -17.81 -16.71
C VAL A 95 -6.03 -18.70 -15.92
N VAL A 96 -6.37 -18.33 -14.68
CA VAL A 96 -7.32 -19.09 -13.85
C VAL A 96 -8.72 -19.09 -14.48
N LEU A 97 -9.18 -17.96 -15.01
CA LEU A 97 -10.46 -17.85 -15.69
C LEU A 97 -10.52 -18.76 -16.92
N ASN A 98 -9.51 -18.72 -17.79
CA ASN A 98 -9.45 -19.57 -18.99
C ASN A 98 -9.37 -21.06 -18.63
N ALA A 99 -8.63 -21.41 -17.58
CA ALA A 99 -8.59 -22.78 -17.08
C ALA A 99 -9.98 -23.24 -16.61
N GLY A 100 -10.70 -22.41 -15.84
CA GLY A 100 -12.07 -22.69 -15.41
C GLY A 100 -13.05 -22.84 -16.59
N LEU A 101 -12.95 -21.96 -17.59
CA LEU A 101 -13.75 -22.02 -18.80
C LEU A 101 -13.48 -23.27 -19.64
N ALA A 102 -12.26 -23.82 -19.62
CA ALA A 102 -11.95 -25.06 -20.34
C ALA A 102 -12.73 -26.27 -19.79
N PHE A 103 -13.13 -26.25 -18.53
CA PHE A 103 -14.03 -27.27 -17.94
C PHE A 103 -15.49 -27.04 -18.30
N TYR A 104 -15.87 -25.81 -18.66
CA TYR A 104 -17.24 -25.43 -18.99
C TYR A 104 -17.51 -25.60 -20.50
N ARG A 105 -18.12 -26.73 -20.88
CA ARG A 105 -18.32 -27.10 -22.31
C ARG A 105 -19.59 -26.54 -22.95
N GLU A 106 -20.49 -25.93 -22.18
CA GLU A 106 -21.82 -25.51 -22.67
C GLU A 106 -21.78 -24.25 -23.54
N PHE A 107 -20.78 -23.38 -23.35
CA PHE A 107 -20.68 -22.13 -24.11
C PHE A 107 -19.24 -21.80 -24.51
N THR A 108 -19.03 -21.49 -25.79
CA THR A 108 -17.71 -21.09 -26.30
C THR A 108 -17.59 -19.57 -26.29
N TYR A 109 -16.87 -19.05 -25.31
CA TYR A 109 -16.58 -17.62 -25.22
C TYR A 109 -15.64 -17.15 -26.34
N SER A 110 -15.89 -15.94 -26.85
CA SER A 110 -15.01 -15.30 -27.83
C SER A 110 -13.65 -14.97 -27.21
N ARG A 111 -12.58 -15.64 -27.68
CA ARG A 111 -11.20 -15.39 -27.25
C ARG A 111 -10.80 -13.92 -27.41
N LEU A 112 -11.27 -13.28 -28.48
CA LEU A 112 -11.02 -11.87 -28.73
C LEU A 112 -11.75 -10.97 -27.71
N ALA A 113 -12.99 -11.31 -27.32
CA ALA A 113 -13.70 -10.58 -26.28
C ALA A 113 -12.96 -10.68 -24.93
N LEU A 114 -12.46 -11.88 -24.58
CA LEU A 114 -11.65 -12.10 -23.39
C LEU A 114 -10.31 -11.35 -23.43
N ALA A 115 -9.66 -11.25 -24.59
CA ALA A 115 -8.44 -10.46 -24.77
C ALA A 115 -8.70 -8.95 -24.62
N ILE A 116 -9.77 -8.43 -25.22
CA ILE A 116 -10.20 -7.04 -25.06
C ILE A 116 -10.53 -6.75 -23.59
N PHE A 117 -11.24 -7.66 -22.93
CA PHE A 117 -11.54 -7.58 -21.51
C PHE A 117 -10.25 -7.47 -20.67
N ALA A 118 -9.27 -8.34 -20.87
CA ALA A 118 -8.01 -8.27 -20.13
C ALA A 118 -7.27 -6.94 -20.33
N GLY A 119 -7.26 -6.42 -21.56
CA GLY A 119 -6.66 -5.12 -21.86
C GLY A 119 -7.37 -3.97 -21.14
N LEU A 120 -8.71 -3.93 -21.22
CA LEU A 120 -9.52 -2.92 -20.55
C LEU A 120 -9.42 -3.01 -19.03
N ASP A 121 -9.39 -4.23 -18.47
CA ASP A 121 -9.29 -4.46 -17.04
C ASP A 121 -7.97 -3.91 -16.47
N VAL A 122 -6.84 -4.19 -17.13
CA VAL A 122 -5.55 -3.60 -16.74
C VAL A 122 -5.61 -2.07 -16.75
N VAL A 123 -6.13 -1.48 -17.83
CA VAL A 123 -6.19 -0.01 -17.98
C VAL A 123 -7.10 0.60 -16.93
N PHE A 124 -8.31 0.05 -16.74
CA PHE A 124 -9.30 0.59 -15.82
C PHE A 124 -8.84 0.47 -14.37
N VAL A 125 -8.35 -0.69 -13.96
CA VAL A 125 -7.84 -0.90 -12.59
C VAL A 125 -6.61 -0.04 -12.33
N ALA A 126 -5.67 0.07 -13.28
CA ALA A 126 -4.48 0.92 -13.12
C ALA A 126 -4.85 2.40 -12.99
N LEU A 127 -5.70 2.92 -13.88
CA LEU A 127 -6.15 4.32 -13.83
C LEU A 127 -7.01 4.60 -12.60
N GLY A 128 -7.90 3.68 -12.24
CA GLY A 128 -8.74 3.77 -11.05
C GLY A 128 -7.93 3.84 -9.77
N ARG A 129 -6.87 3.04 -9.66
CA ARG A 129 -5.93 3.08 -8.53
C ARG A 129 -5.12 4.37 -8.50
N LEU A 130 -4.59 4.82 -9.64
CA LEU A 130 -3.89 6.10 -9.72
C LEU A 130 -4.78 7.27 -9.29
N PHE A 131 -6.04 7.27 -9.75
CA PHE A 131 -7.04 8.27 -9.36
C PHE A 131 -7.40 8.17 -7.88
N PHE A 132 -7.60 6.96 -7.36
CA PHE A 132 -7.88 6.72 -5.94
C PHE A 132 -6.76 7.27 -5.06
N TRP A 133 -5.49 6.94 -5.36
CA TRP A 133 -4.36 7.45 -4.60
C TRP A 133 -4.15 8.95 -4.77
N TYR A 134 -4.44 9.51 -5.95
CA TYR A 134 -4.37 10.96 -6.17
C TYR A 134 -5.46 11.71 -5.37
N ALA A 135 -6.70 11.25 -5.43
CA ALA A 135 -7.83 11.82 -4.69
C ALA A 135 -7.63 11.67 -3.18
N MET A 136 -7.23 10.49 -2.74
CA MET A 136 -6.92 10.22 -1.33
C MET A 136 -5.71 11.02 -0.87
N GLY A 137 -4.72 11.21 -1.74
CA GLY A 137 -3.59 12.10 -1.55
C GLY A 137 -4.03 13.55 -1.31
N LYS A 138 -5.01 14.07 -2.05
CA LYS A 138 -5.57 15.41 -1.78
C LYS A 138 -6.37 15.49 -0.48
N VAL A 139 -7.14 14.44 -0.16
CA VAL A 139 -7.90 14.36 1.10
C VAL A 139 -6.97 14.25 2.31
N TRP A 140 -5.83 13.58 2.18
CA TRP A 140 -4.82 13.44 3.24
C TRP A 140 -3.81 14.59 3.27
N ALA A 141 -3.56 15.25 2.14
CA ALA A 141 -2.78 16.49 2.02
C ALA A 141 -3.59 17.74 2.43
N ALA A 142 -4.83 17.58 2.90
CA ALA A 142 -5.51 18.63 3.63
C ALA A 142 -4.58 19.08 4.79
N PRO A 143 -4.29 20.40 4.96
CA PRO A 143 -3.24 20.93 5.85
C PRO A 143 -3.30 20.52 7.34
N HIS A 144 -4.32 19.77 7.74
CA HIS A 144 -4.72 19.53 9.13
C HIS A 144 -4.34 18.15 9.67
N ARG A 145 -3.75 17.24 8.88
CA ARG A 145 -3.37 15.91 9.40
C ARG A 145 -1.90 15.59 9.16
N ARG A 146 -1.03 16.22 9.95
CA ARG A 146 0.37 15.80 10.05
C ARG A 146 0.47 14.49 10.81
N GLN A 147 1.14 13.49 10.24
CA GLN A 147 1.46 12.26 10.95
C GLN A 147 2.49 12.57 12.03
N ARG A 148 2.07 12.36 13.27
CA ARG A 148 2.92 12.57 14.44
C ARG A 148 3.92 11.44 14.56
N ALA A 149 5.19 11.80 14.50
CA ALA A 149 6.31 10.89 14.57
C ALA A 149 7.06 11.04 15.90
N VAL A 150 7.53 9.92 16.44
CA VAL A 150 8.46 9.91 17.58
C VAL A 150 9.74 9.17 17.18
N VAL A 151 10.88 9.64 17.65
CA VAL A 151 12.19 9.06 17.32
C VAL A 151 12.76 8.36 18.56
N ILE A 152 13.12 7.09 18.44
CA ILE A 152 13.81 6.33 19.49
C ILE A 152 15.31 6.53 19.34
N GLY A 153 15.91 6.89 20.48
CA GLY A 153 17.32 7.21 20.63
C GLY A 153 17.53 8.71 20.78
N THR A 154 18.55 9.09 21.55
CA THR A 154 18.88 10.50 21.85
C THR A 154 20.24 10.93 21.31
N GLY A 155 20.92 10.04 20.56
CA GLY A 155 22.24 10.31 19.97
C GLY A 155 22.20 11.12 18.67
N GLU A 156 23.38 11.37 18.11
CA GLU A 156 23.58 12.16 16.88
C GLU A 156 22.79 11.61 15.67
N LEU A 157 22.70 10.28 15.51
CA LEU A 157 21.90 9.68 14.44
C LEU A 157 20.41 10.04 14.57
N ALA A 158 19.87 9.99 15.79
CA ALA A 158 18.48 10.32 16.05
C ALA A 158 18.19 11.81 15.82
N LYS A 159 19.13 12.68 16.24
CA LYS A 159 19.07 14.12 15.98
C LYS A 159 19.07 14.43 14.49
N ALA A 160 20.01 13.85 13.72
CA ALA A 160 20.11 14.05 12.28
C ALA A 160 18.84 13.57 11.54
N VAL A 161 18.24 12.46 11.98
CA VAL A 161 16.96 11.98 11.45
C VAL A 161 15.84 12.99 11.72
N ALA A 162 15.70 13.47 12.96
CA ALA A 162 14.66 14.44 13.31
C ALA A 162 14.81 15.75 12.54
N GLU A 163 16.04 16.28 12.40
CA GLU A 163 16.31 17.49 11.62
C GLU A 163 15.93 17.30 10.15
N LYS A 164 16.29 16.17 9.54
CA LYS A 164 15.94 15.88 8.15
C LYS A 164 14.43 15.71 7.96
N LEU A 165 13.73 15.10 8.91
CA LEU A 165 12.27 15.02 8.90
C LEU A 165 11.62 16.40 9.04
N ALA A 166 12.20 17.28 9.84
CA ALA A 166 11.70 18.63 10.06
C ALA A 166 11.96 19.57 8.88
N GLN A 167 13.05 19.36 8.14
CA GLN A 167 13.34 20.08 6.89
C GLN A 167 12.33 19.74 5.78
N HIS A 168 11.76 18.54 5.81
CA HIS A 168 10.81 18.05 4.82
C HIS A 168 9.35 18.03 5.33
N ARG A 169 8.88 19.17 5.87
CA ARG A 169 7.50 19.32 6.42
C ARG A 169 6.41 19.12 5.36
N GLU A 170 6.72 19.31 4.09
CA GLU A 170 5.86 19.02 2.94
C GLU A 170 5.47 17.53 2.85
N LEU A 171 6.22 16.64 3.50
CA LEU A 171 5.89 15.21 3.60
C LEU A 171 4.75 14.92 4.59
N GLY A 172 4.21 15.95 5.25
CA GLY A 172 3.12 15.81 6.22
C GLY A 172 3.54 15.12 7.51
N LEU A 173 4.83 15.17 7.85
CA LEU A 173 5.39 14.58 9.08
C LEU A 173 5.61 15.66 10.14
N ASP A 174 5.30 15.34 11.40
CA ASP A 174 5.54 16.22 12.54
C ASP A 174 6.26 15.45 13.64
N VAL A 175 7.52 15.78 13.90
CA VAL A 175 8.31 15.15 14.97
C VAL A 175 7.84 15.74 16.30
N VAL A 176 7.21 14.89 17.12
CA VAL A 176 6.65 15.29 18.43
C VAL A 176 7.73 15.29 19.50
N GLY A 177 8.65 14.33 19.43
CA GLY A 177 9.66 14.16 20.48
C GLY A 177 10.53 12.94 20.29
N PHE A 178 11.38 12.73 21.29
CA PHE A 178 12.29 11.60 21.38
C PHE A 178 11.88 10.65 22.51
N VAL A 179 12.21 9.37 22.34
CA VAL A 179 12.10 8.35 23.40
C VAL A 179 13.49 7.81 23.68
N ASP A 180 13.87 7.81 24.94
CA ASP A 180 15.17 7.33 25.38
C ASP A 180 15.21 5.80 25.42
N GLU A 181 16.23 5.24 24.80
CA GLU A 181 16.48 3.81 24.70
C GLU A 181 17.02 3.18 25.99
N ASN A 182 17.64 3.97 26.87
CA ASN A 182 18.24 3.51 28.12
C ASN A 182 17.34 3.78 29.34
N GLY A 183 16.29 4.57 29.15
CA GLY A 183 15.39 5.00 30.21
C GLY A 183 16.01 6.11 31.07
N GLY A 184 15.26 7.19 31.28
CA GLY A 184 15.61 8.21 32.27
C GLY A 184 16.17 9.52 31.73
N ALA A 185 16.37 9.71 30.43
CA ALA A 185 16.70 11.05 29.92
C ALA A 185 15.46 11.98 29.98
N SER A 186 15.47 12.90 30.94
CA SER A 186 14.59 14.07 30.95
C SER A 186 15.34 15.24 30.31
N GLY A 187 14.78 15.87 29.28
CA GLY A 187 15.46 16.98 28.61
C GLY A 187 14.96 17.24 27.19
N LYS A 188 15.83 17.84 26.37
CA LYS A 188 15.58 18.14 24.96
C LYS A 188 16.74 17.65 24.09
N VAL A 189 16.41 17.13 22.92
CA VAL A 189 17.39 16.84 21.85
C VAL A 189 17.12 17.84 20.73
N GLY A 190 18.02 18.82 20.58
CA GLY A 190 17.76 19.98 19.73
C GLY A 190 16.55 20.78 20.21
N GLN A 191 15.53 20.93 19.37
CA GLN A 191 14.30 21.65 19.70
C GLN A 191 13.18 20.76 20.27
N TRP A 192 13.34 19.43 20.25
CA TRP A 192 12.28 18.51 20.63
C TRP A 192 12.46 17.94 22.05
N PRO A 193 11.37 17.74 22.79
CA PRO A 193 11.42 17.14 24.12
C PRO A 193 11.72 15.64 24.04
N VAL A 194 12.38 15.13 25.09
CA VAL A 194 12.41 13.70 25.37
C VAL A 194 11.16 13.37 26.19
N LEU A 195 10.28 12.54 25.65
CA LEU A 195 8.94 12.25 26.16
C LEU A 195 8.94 11.18 27.27
N GLY A 196 10.05 10.46 27.43
CA GLY A 196 10.20 9.39 28.42
C GLY A 196 11.04 8.23 27.89
N GLY A 197 11.01 7.11 28.62
CA GLY A 197 11.72 5.89 28.23
C GLY A 197 10.90 4.93 27.35
N ILE A 198 11.55 3.91 26.79
CA ILE A 198 10.87 2.84 26.03
C ILE A 198 9.73 2.18 26.84
N GLY A 199 9.87 2.06 28.16
CA GLY A 199 8.82 1.47 29.02
C GLY A 199 7.52 2.27 29.03
N GLU A 200 7.58 3.57 28.75
CA GLU A 200 6.44 4.49 28.73
C GLU A 200 5.89 4.69 27.31
N LEU A 201 6.46 4.00 26.31
CA LEU A 201 6.15 4.21 24.88
C LEU A 201 4.65 4.08 24.60
N GLU A 202 3.95 3.13 25.22
CA GLU A 202 2.50 2.97 25.06
C GLU A 202 1.73 4.21 25.54
N GLY A 203 2.08 4.76 26.70
CA GLY A 203 1.46 5.97 27.25
C GLY A 203 1.76 7.18 26.38
N ILE A 204 3.02 7.32 25.93
CA ILE A 204 3.45 8.40 25.05
C ILE A 204 2.65 8.37 23.73
N VAL A 205 2.51 7.20 23.13
CA VAL A 205 1.79 7.00 21.86
C VAL A 205 0.32 7.39 21.99
N LYS A 206 -0.35 6.96 23.06
CA LYS A 206 -1.77 7.28 23.29
C LYS A 206 -1.97 8.77 23.58
N THR A 207 -1.17 9.35 24.47
CA THR A 207 -1.30 10.75 24.89
C THR A 207 -1.00 11.72 23.75
N HIS A 208 0.03 11.44 22.95
CA HIS A 208 0.47 12.35 21.89
C HIS A 208 -0.11 12.02 20.52
N GLY A 209 -0.85 10.91 20.38
CA GLY A 209 -1.43 10.47 19.11
C GLY A 209 -0.38 10.13 18.07
N ILE A 210 0.68 9.41 18.47
CA ILE A 210 1.79 9.04 17.59
C ILE A 210 1.31 7.97 16.59
N GLU A 211 1.60 8.17 15.31
CA GLU A 211 1.29 7.23 14.23
C GLU A 211 2.56 6.56 13.66
N LEU A 212 3.73 7.20 13.83
CA LEU A 212 4.99 6.81 13.19
C LEU A 212 6.13 6.74 14.22
N LEU A 213 6.90 5.65 14.19
CA LEU A 213 8.04 5.39 15.07
C LEU A 213 9.33 5.26 14.26
N TYR A 214 10.28 6.17 14.47
CA TYR A 214 11.62 6.04 13.88
C TYR A 214 12.57 5.42 14.89
N ILE A 215 13.25 4.34 14.54
CA ILE A 215 14.30 3.73 15.35
C ILE A 215 15.64 4.17 14.78
N ALA A 216 16.31 5.09 15.48
CA ALA A 216 17.57 5.69 15.08
C ALA A 216 18.66 5.35 16.11
N LEU A 217 18.95 4.04 16.22
CA LEU A 217 19.91 3.49 17.17
C LEU A 217 21.27 3.24 16.50
N PRO A 218 22.39 3.50 17.18
CA PRO A 218 23.71 3.15 16.68
C PRO A 218 23.88 1.63 16.57
N MET A 219 24.81 1.17 15.73
CA MET A 219 25.04 -0.27 15.47
C MET A 219 25.23 -1.10 16.74
N ARG A 220 25.89 -0.56 17.76
CA ARG A 220 26.13 -1.23 19.04
C ARG A 220 24.84 -1.56 19.81
N SER A 221 23.76 -0.82 19.57
CA SER A 221 22.45 -0.99 20.20
C SER A 221 21.45 -1.76 19.32
N GLN A 222 21.87 -2.36 18.19
CA GLN A 222 20.96 -3.06 17.27
C GLN A 222 20.19 -4.23 17.91
N HIS A 223 20.77 -4.90 18.89
CA HIS A 223 20.10 -5.96 19.64
C HIS A 223 18.80 -5.49 20.32
N LYS A 224 18.68 -4.19 20.61
CA LYS A 224 17.47 -3.58 21.20
C LYS A 224 16.36 -3.35 20.18
N VAL A 225 16.67 -3.29 18.87
CA VAL A 225 15.67 -3.05 17.81
C VAL A 225 14.59 -4.11 17.84
N VAL A 226 14.95 -5.39 18.03
CA VAL A 226 13.98 -6.50 18.11
C VAL A 226 13.05 -6.33 19.32
N LYS A 227 13.60 -5.91 20.47
CA LYS A 227 12.81 -5.65 21.68
C LYS A 227 11.83 -4.50 21.46
N ILE A 228 12.28 -3.42 20.82
CA ILE A 228 11.45 -2.26 20.50
C ILE A 228 10.35 -2.63 19.51
N LEU A 229 10.67 -3.41 18.47
CA LEU A 229 9.68 -3.89 17.51
C LEU A 229 8.58 -4.69 18.19
N ARG A 230 8.92 -5.57 19.15
CA ARG A 230 7.92 -6.32 19.94
C ARG A 230 7.04 -5.42 20.82
N ILE A 231 7.59 -4.34 21.38
CA ILE A 231 6.82 -3.38 22.18
C ILE A 231 5.93 -2.51 21.28
N ALA A 232 6.40 -2.17 20.07
CA ALA A 232 5.67 -1.37 19.11
C ALA A 232 4.59 -2.16 18.34
N GLU A 233 4.75 -3.48 18.22
CA GLU A 233 3.81 -4.38 17.54
C GLU A 233 2.36 -4.25 18.03
N PRO A 234 2.06 -4.33 19.35
CA PRO A 234 0.69 -4.13 19.85
C PRO A 234 0.20 -2.68 19.72
N LEU A 235 1.11 -1.72 19.52
CA LEU A 235 0.80 -0.28 19.43
C LEU A 235 0.43 0.16 18.01
N LEU A 236 0.57 -0.71 17.01
CA LEU A 236 0.14 -0.48 15.62
C LEU A 236 0.81 0.70 14.94
N LEU A 237 2.03 1.02 15.37
CA LEU A 237 2.84 2.10 14.81
C LEU A 237 3.44 1.65 13.47
N ASP A 238 3.52 2.56 12.50
CA ASP A 238 4.44 2.37 11.35
C ASP A 238 5.87 2.51 11.90
N VAL A 239 6.67 1.44 11.86
CA VAL A 239 8.03 1.45 12.42
C VAL A 239 9.06 1.52 11.31
N ARG A 240 9.93 2.52 11.37
CA ARG A 240 11.00 2.75 10.40
C ARG A 240 12.35 2.69 11.09
N VAL A 241 13.12 1.66 10.77
CA VAL A 241 14.51 1.55 11.24
C VAL A 241 15.39 2.35 10.29
N VAL A 242 16.14 3.30 10.85
CA VAL A 242 17.13 4.06 10.10
C VAL A 242 18.49 3.36 10.26
N PRO A 243 19.06 2.80 9.19
CA PRO A 243 20.39 2.22 9.25
C PRO A 243 21.43 3.33 9.47
N ASP A 244 22.39 3.08 10.35
CA ASP A 244 23.55 3.94 10.54
C ASP A 244 24.50 3.78 9.34
N LEU A 245 24.24 4.54 8.28
CA LEU A 245 25.06 4.51 7.06
C LEU A 245 26.34 5.35 7.19
N LEU A 246 26.42 6.25 8.18
CA LEU A 246 27.56 7.17 8.35
C LEU A 246 28.82 6.42 8.82
N GLN A 247 28.68 5.42 9.69
CA GLN A 247 29.82 4.56 10.08
C GLN A 247 30.26 3.61 8.96
N TYR A 248 29.35 3.17 8.09
CA TYR A 248 29.67 2.25 7.00
C TYR A 248 30.63 2.88 5.97
N TYR A 249 30.55 4.19 5.74
CA TYR A 249 31.48 4.90 4.86
C TYR A 249 32.79 5.27 5.56
N ALA A 250 32.77 5.65 6.84
CA ALA A 250 33.99 5.97 7.59
C ALA A 250 34.92 4.75 7.75
N LEU A 251 34.37 3.54 7.86
CA LEU A 251 35.15 2.28 7.95
C LEU A 251 35.78 1.84 6.61
N ARG A 252 35.31 2.35 5.46
CA ARG A 252 35.86 2.00 4.13
C ARG A 252 36.77 3.08 3.53
N ALA A 253 36.78 4.28 4.09
CA ALA A 253 37.67 5.36 3.66
C ALA A 253 39.05 5.33 4.36
N GLY A 254 39.28 4.39 5.27
CA GLY A 254 40.52 4.24 6.04
C GLY A 254 41.15 2.84 6.00
N GLY A 255 40.85 2.06 4.95
CA GLY A 255 41.47 0.76 4.69
C GLY A 255 42.13 0.73 3.34
#